data_AF-A0A1T5JLG6-F1
#
_entry.id   AF-A0A1T5JLG6-F1
#
_cell.length_a   1.000
_cell.length_b   1.000
_cell.length_c   1.000
_cell.angle_alpha   90.00
_cell.angle_beta   90.00
_cell.angle_gamma   90.00
#
_symmetry.space_group_name_H-M   'P 1'
#
loop_
_entity.id
_entity.type
_entity.pdbx_description
1 polymer ?
#
loop_
_entity_poly.entity_id
_entity_poly.type
_entity_poly.pdbx_seq_one_letter_code
_entity_poly.pdbx_strand_id
1 'polypeptide(L)' 'MNVRATVTEHSPVIEPTWARVEADFYVGSRAGEFLGYIDGKGGGAFRAYDTFSRPVGEFDTVRDAMHAVLAATSNGSAL' A
#
# COMPACT_ATOMS: atom_id res chain seq x y z
N MET A 1 21.61 -17.82 -36.02
CA MET A 1 22.34 -17.87 -34.73
C MET A 1 21.39 -17.29 -33.70
N ASN A 2 20.64 -18.13 -32.98
CA ASN A 2 19.50 -17.69 -32.17
C ASN A 2 19.94 -17.58 -30.71
N VAL A 3 19.99 -16.35 -30.19
CA VAL A 3 20.21 -16.09 -28.77
C VAL A 3 18.94 -16.45 -28.01
N ARG A 4 19.04 -17.43 -27.10
CA ARG A 4 17.95 -17.72 -26.16
C ARG A 4 18.09 -16.70 -25.03
N ALA A 5 17.30 -15.63 -25.07
CA ALA A 5 17.17 -14.75 -23.92
C ALA A 5 16.45 -15.57 -22.83
N THR A 6 17.17 -15.94 -21.78
CA THR A 6 16.58 -16.42 -20.53
C THR A 6 15.82 -15.24 -19.95
N VAL A 7 14.54 -15.10 -20.30
CA VAL A 7 13.64 -14.20 -19.58
C VAL A 7 13.48 -14.84 -18.20
N THR A 8 14.28 -14.39 -17.24
CA THR A 8 13.95 -14.61 -15.84
C THR A 8 12.61 -13.91 -15.64
N GLU A 9 11.51 -14.66 -15.55
CA GLU A 9 10.22 -14.16 -15.08
C GLU A 9 10.41 -13.69 -13.62
N HIS A 10 10.99 -12.50 -13.45
CA HIS A 10 10.61 -11.67 -12.33
C HIS A 10 9.18 -11.28 -12.64
N SER A 11 8.22 -12.01 -12.07
CA SER A 11 6.88 -11.45 -11.87
C SER A 11 7.11 -10.01 -11.43
N PRO A 12 6.67 -8.99 -12.19
CA PRO A 12 6.96 -7.62 -11.79
C PRO A 12 6.43 -7.50 -10.36
N VAL A 13 7.32 -7.23 -9.40
CA VAL A 13 6.89 -6.93 -8.05
C VAL A 13 6.16 -5.61 -8.21
N ILE A 14 4.85 -5.67 -8.40
CA ILE A 14 4.06 -4.48 -8.67
C ILE A 14 4.09 -3.70 -7.37
N GLU A 15 4.91 -2.65 -7.35
CA GLU A 15 5.05 -1.83 -6.17
C GLU A 15 3.72 -1.09 -5.90
N PRO A 16 3.35 -0.95 -4.63
CA PRO A 16 2.16 -0.19 -4.27
C PRO A 16 2.36 1.28 -4.66
N THR A 17 1.38 1.82 -5.38
CA THR A 17 1.31 3.24 -5.73
C THR A 17 0.45 3.97 -4.73
N TRP A 18 0.96 5.10 -4.23
CA TRP A 18 0.26 5.97 -3.28
C TRP A 18 -0.14 7.27 -3.94
N ALA A 19 -1.45 7.51 -4.03
CA ALA A 19 -2.01 8.76 -4.51
C ALA A 19 -2.34 9.66 -3.32
N ARG A 20 -1.80 10.88 -3.32
CA ARG A 20 -2.19 11.92 -2.35
C ARG A 20 -3.43 12.63 -2.87
N VAL A 21 -4.57 12.45 -2.20
CA VAL A 21 -5.85 13.06 -2.60
C VAL A 21 -6.02 14.42 -1.93
N GLU A 22 -5.66 14.51 -0.65
CA GLU A 22 -5.66 15.75 0.13
C GLU A 22 -4.33 15.92 0.88
N ALA A 23 -4.15 17.06 1.55
CA ALA A 23 -2.90 17.36 2.25
C ALA A 23 -2.48 16.23 3.21
N ASP A 24 -3.47 15.61 3.85
CA ASP A 24 -3.31 14.59 4.87
C ASP A 24 -3.92 13.25 4.48
N PHE A 25 -4.46 13.09 3.26
CA PHE A 25 -5.13 11.85 2.84
C PHE A 25 -4.41 11.16 1.68
N TYR A 26 -4.06 9.88 1.88
CA TYR A 26 -3.32 9.06 0.91
C TYR A 26 -4.07 7.76 0.64
N VAL A 27 -4.12 7.35 -0.63
CA VAL A 27 -4.75 6.10 -1.08
C VAL A 27 -3.72 5.18 -1.70
N GLY A 28 -3.63 3.96 -1.20
CA GLY A 28 -2.73 2.92 -1.69
C GLY A 28 -3.44 1.99 -2.67
N SER A 29 -2.81 1.75 -3.83
CA SER A 29 -3.26 0.76 -4.79
C SER A 29 -2.10 -0.07 -5.32
N ARG A 30 -2.32 -1.36 -5.61
CA ARG A 30 -1.30 -2.25 -6.19
C ARG A 30 -1.92 -3.01 -7.35
N ALA A 31 -1.36 -2.89 -8.55
CA ALA A 31 -1.86 -3.59 -9.74
C ALA A 31 -3.35 -3.35 -10.05
N GLY A 32 -3.90 -2.19 -9.67
CA GLY A 32 -5.33 -1.88 -9.79
C GLY A 32 -6.19 -2.36 -8.61
N GLU A 33 -5.62 -3.09 -7.66
CA GLU A 33 -6.28 -3.46 -6.41
C GLU A 33 -6.14 -2.34 -5.39
N PHE A 34 -7.26 -2.00 -4.74
CA PHE A 34 -7.26 -1.06 -3.61
C PHE A 34 -6.67 -1.76 -2.39
N LEU A 35 -5.65 -1.15 -1.76
CA LEU A 35 -4.98 -1.72 -0.57
C LEU A 35 -5.49 -1.12 0.73
N GLY A 36 -5.97 0.13 0.67
CA GLY A 36 -6.38 0.90 1.83
C GLY A 36 -6.02 2.38 1.69
N TYR A 37 -6.15 3.11 2.77
CA TYR A 37 -5.90 4.55 2.81
C TYR A 37 -5.31 4.97 4.15
N ILE A 38 -4.75 6.17 4.15
CA ILE A 38 -4.15 6.82 5.31
C ILE A 38 -4.84 8.16 5.47
N ASP A 39 -5.36 8.41 6.66
CA ASP A 39 -5.96 9.67 7.09
C ASP A 39 -5.04 10.33 8.11
N GLY A 40 -4.43 11.46 7.74
CA GLY A 40 -3.68 12.29 8.64
C GLY A 40 -4.65 13.17 9.42
N LYS A 41 -4.69 12.98 10.74
CA LYS A 41 -5.26 14.00 11.62
C LYS A 41 -4.27 15.15 11.66
N GLY A 42 -4.72 16.37 11.35
CA GLY A 42 -3.93 17.61 11.24
C GLY A 42 -3.14 18.07 12.48
N GLY A 43 -2.34 17.17 13.04
CA GLY A 43 -1.43 17.32 14.18
C GLY A 43 -0.23 16.38 14.08
N GLY A 44 0.02 15.80 12.90
CA GLY A 44 1.18 14.93 12.62
C GLY A 44 0.95 13.44 12.83
N ALA A 45 -0.26 13.02 13.22
CA ALA A 45 -0.61 11.61 13.37
C ALA A 45 -1.32 11.10 12.11
N PHE A 46 -0.87 9.96 11.60
CA PHE A 46 -1.38 9.28 10.42
C PHE A 46 -2.06 7.98 10.81
N ARG A 47 -3.34 7.86 10.50
CA ARG A 47 -4.14 6.68 10.79
C ARG A 47 -4.30 5.85 9.53
N ALA A 48 -3.86 4.60 9.58
CA ALA A 48 -3.94 3.68 8.45
C ALA A 48 -5.19 2.81 8.54
N TYR A 49 -5.79 2.57 7.37
CA TYR A 49 -7.01 1.81 7.20
C TYR A 49 -6.81 0.74 6.12
N ASP A 50 -7.39 -0.43 6.34
CA ASP A 50 -7.37 -1.53 5.37
C ASP A 50 -8.39 -1.34 4.23
N THR A 51 -8.48 -2.34 3.35
CA THR A 51 -9.44 -2.37 2.23
C THR A 51 -10.90 -2.31 2.66
N PHE A 52 -11.20 -2.69 3.90
CA PHE A 52 -12.54 -2.68 4.50
C PHE A 52 -12.77 -1.44 5.37
N SER A 53 -11.92 -0.42 5.27
CA SER A 53 -11.97 0.78 6.12
C SER A 53 -11.86 0.49 7.62
N ARG A 54 -11.22 -0.62 8.00
CA ARG A 54 -10.94 -0.93 9.40
C ARG A 54 -9.60 -0.28 9.78
N PRO A 55 -9.53 0.39 10.94
CA PRO A 55 -8.29 0.99 11.40
C PRO A 55 -7.26 -0.10 11.68
N VAL A 56 -6.13 -0.04 11.00
CA VAL A 56 -4.97 -0.91 11.22
C VAL A 56 -4.15 -0.40 12.40
N GLY A 57 -4.00 0.92 12.50
CA GLY A 57 -3.22 1.58 13.54
C GLY A 57 -3.08 3.09 13.31
N GLU A 58 -2.44 3.76 14.27
CA GLU A 58 -2.09 5.17 14.21
C GLU A 58 -0.58 5.33 14.38
N PHE A 59 0.02 6.20 13.58
CA PHE A 59 1.45 6.25 13.34
C PHE A 59 1.92 7.71 13.23
N ASP A 60 3.13 7.98 13.70
CA ASP A 60 3.71 9.33 13.64
C ASP A 60 4.22 9.72 12.25
N THR A 61 4.34 8.76 11.32
CA THR A 61 4.81 9.04 9.96
C THR A 61 3.95 8.34 8.92
N VAL A 62 3.73 9.01 7.79
CA VAL A 62 3.00 8.44 6.65
C VAL A 62 3.66 7.15 6.15
N ARG A 63 4.99 7.05 6.21
CA ARG A 63 5.72 5.87 5.75
C ARG A 63 5.40 4.65 6.60
N ASP A 64 5.34 4.80 7.92
CA ASP A 64 4.99 3.70 8.83
C ASP A 64 3.53 3.26 8.61
N ALA A 65 2.62 4.23 8.45
CA ALA A 65 1.23 3.97 8.07
C ALA A 65 1.12 3.21 6.72
N MET A 66 1.90 3.57 5.71
CA MET A 66 1.94 2.85 4.43
C MET A 66 2.40 1.40 4.62
N HIS A 67 3.46 1.16 5.38
CA HIS A 67 3.93 -0.19 5.69
C HIS A 67 2.86 -1.02 6.43
N ALA A 68 2.12 -0.41 7.36
CA ALA A 68 1.05 -1.07 8.09
C ALA A 68 -0.11 -1.50 7.16
N VAL A 69 -0.53 -0.64 6.24
CA VAL A 69 -1.54 -1.00 5.22
C VAL A 69 -1.07 -2.17 4.35
N LEU A 70 0.21 -2.16 3.93
CA LEU A 70 0.80 -3.24 3.12
C LEU A 70 0.92 -4.56 3.88
N ALA A 71 1.19 -4.51 5.18
CA ALA A 71 1.16 -5.70 6.04
C ALA A 71 -0.28 -6.23 6.21
N ALA A 72 -1.27 -5.34 6.37
CA ALA A 72 -2.67 -5.73 6.54
C ALA A 72 -3.26 -6.40 5.30
N THR A 73 -3.00 -5.87 4.09
CA THR A 73 -3.47 -6.48 2.83
C THR A 73 -2.82 -7.84 2.55
N SER A 74 -1.54 -8.00 2.90
CA SER A 74 -0.84 -9.28 2.72
C SER A 74 -1.38 -10.39 3.63
N ASN A 75 -1.87 -10.03 4.82
CA ASN A 75 -2.51 -10.95 5.76
C ASN A 75 -4.00 -11.23 5.43
N GLY A 76 -4.66 -10.34 4.66
CA GLY A 76 -6.05 -10.50 4.23
C GLY A 76 -6.25 -11.44 3.03
N SER A 77 -5.17 -11.92 2.42
CA SER A 77 -5.18 -12.81 1.25
C SER A 77 -5.09 -14.28 1.65
N ALA A 78 -5.96 -14.75 2.54
CA ALA A 78 -6.05 -16.17 2.90
C ALA A 78 -7.45 -16.52 3.40
N LEU A 79 -8.44 -16.57 2.49
CA LEU A 79 -9.68 -17.34 2.66
C LEU A 79 -10.12 -17.92 1.31
#